data_AF-A0A9E0VJ01-F1
#
_entry.id   AF-A0A9E0VJ01-F1
#
_cell.length_a   1.000
_cell.length_b   1.000
_cell.length_c   1.000
_cell.angle_alpha   90.00
_cell.angle_beta   90.00
_cell.angle_gamma   90.00
#
_symmetry.space_group_name_H-M   'P 1'
#
loop_
_entity.id
_entity.type
_entity.pdbx_description
1 polymer ?
#
loop_
_entity_poly.entity_id
_entity_poly.type
_entity_poly.pdbx_seq_one_letter_code
_entity_poly.pdbx_strand_id
1 'polypeptide(L)'
;MQQQQRLEQLRLLRLQVAAFSAVKCRMAHERVVRNSETGLPIALHFPEGCYRRIGLCAHEIRDTQLGCSHTIARVRLKEAIKVLDGISGGPSAPDSPFGGELVRLDNAIHLLDHRKGDAEKRLAESLEEAHRDGETGDSEEKMRAAENEIRELEELHNGYVEEIGRLRDKIITEIDRLLAELTISSLES
;
A
#
# COMPACT_ATOMS: atom_id res chain seq x y z
N MET A 1 -32.70 -5.68 21.43
CA MET A 1 -32.53 -4.79 20.24
C MET A 1 -31.08 -4.37 20.02
N GLN A 2 -30.36 -3.86 21.03
CA GLN A 2 -28.94 -3.45 20.88
C GLN A 2 -27.98 -4.59 20.51
N GLN A 3 -28.16 -5.80 21.04
CA GLN A 3 -27.27 -6.95 20.73
C GLN A 3 -27.41 -7.44 19.29
N GLN A 4 -28.63 -7.54 18.76
CA GLN A 4 -28.87 -7.90 17.36
C GLN A 4 -28.26 -6.88 16.40
N GLN A 5 -28.34 -5.59 16.74
CA GLN A 5 -27.72 -4.53 15.95
C GLN A 5 -26.18 -4.65 15.94
N ARG A 6 -25.56 -4.97 17.08
CA ARG A 6 -24.10 -5.20 17.17
C ARG A 6 -23.66 -6.41 16.34
N LEU A 7 -24.42 -7.52 16.40
CA LEU A 7 -24.14 -8.71 15.59
C LEU A 7 -24.16 -8.38 14.10
N GLU A 8 -25.17 -7.65 13.64
CA GLU A 8 -25.27 -7.26 12.23
C GLU A 8 -24.14 -6.32 11.81
N GLN A 9 -23.79 -5.34 12.66
CA GLN A 9 -22.65 -4.45 12.41
C GLN A 9 -21.34 -5.23 12.27
N LEU A 10 -21.07 -6.20 13.15
CA LEU A 10 -19.86 -7.03 13.07
C LEU A 10 -19.84 -7.91 11.81
N ARG A 11 -20.97 -8.46 11.38
CA ARG A 11 -21.06 -9.24 10.12
C ARG A 11 -20.75 -8.39 8.91
N LEU A 12 -21.34 -7.20 8.81
CA LEU A 12 -21.08 -6.25 7.72
C LEU A 12 -19.62 -5.80 7.72
N LEU A 13 -19.07 -5.49 8.89
CA LEU A 13 -17.68 -5.10 9.06
C LEU A 13 -16.73 -6.21 8.61
N ARG A 14 -17.01 -7.46 8.99
CA ARG A 14 -16.25 -8.63 8.56
C ARG A 14 -16.20 -8.76 7.04
N LEU A 15 -17.35 -8.66 6.37
CA LEU A 15 -17.44 -8.74 4.91
C LEU A 15 -16.64 -7.61 4.24
N GLN A 16 -16.75 -6.40 4.76
CA GLN A 16 -16.00 -5.24 4.27
C GLN A 16 -14.49 -5.45 4.39
N VAL A 17 -14.00 -5.89 5.56
CA VAL A 17 -12.56 -6.11 5.79
C VAL A 17 -12.03 -7.27 4.95
N ALA A 18 -12.81 -8.35 4.82
CA ALA A 18 -12.45 -9.52 4.01
C ALA A 18 -12.37 -9.22 2.50
N ALA A 19 -13.07 -8.20 2.02
CA ALA A 19 -12.99 -7.77 0.62
C ALA A 19 -11.67 -7.07 0.27
N PHE A 20 -10.88 -6.64 1.26
CA PHE A 20 -9.59 -6.03 1.01
C PHE A 20 -8.53 -7.08 0.64
N SER A 21 -7.64 -6.70 -0.28
CA SER A 21 -6.51 -7.51 -0.73
C SER A 21 -5.19 -6.81 -0.44
N ALA A 22 -4.13 -7.59 -0.30
CA ALA A 22 -2.76 -7.11 -0.14
C ALA A 22 -1.90 -7.72 -1.24
N VAL A 23 -1.89 -7.07 -2.42
CA VAL A 23 -1.13 -7.54 -3.59
C VAL A 23 0.19 -6.78 -3.70
N LYS A 24 1.27 -7.52 -3.98
CA LYS A 24 2.62 -6.98 -4.15
C LYS A 24 2.77 -6.27 -5.50
N CYS A 25 2.32 -5.02 -5.59
CA CYS A 25 2.46 -4.23 -6.82
C CYS A 25 3.88 -3.71 -7.06
N ARG A 26 4.76 -3.79 -6.05
CA ARG A 26 6.13 -3.26 -6.08
C ARG A 26 6.20 -1.79 -6.50
N MET A 27 5.16 -1.02 -6.21
CA MET A 27 5.03 0.38 -6.63
C MET A 27 5.25 0.54 -8.14
N ALA A 28 4.64 -0.32 -8.95
CA ALA A 28 4.79 -0.31 -10.41
C ALA A 28 4.39 1.04 -11.04
N HIS A 29 3.48 1.79 -10.42
CA HIS A 29 3.05 3.10 -10.89
C HIS A 29 4.17 4.17 -10.85
N GLU A 30 5.23 3.94 -10.07
CA GLU A 30 6.42 4.79 -10.03
C GLU A 30 7.41 4.52 -11.17
N ARG A 31 7.29 3.35 -11.84
CA ARG A 31 8.24 2.94 -12.87
C ARG A 31 8.23 3.88 -14.08
N VAL A 32 9.41 4.30 -14.50
CA VAL A 32 9.60 5.09 -15.72
C VAL A 32 9.44 4.21 -16.96
N VAL A 33 8.65 4.68 -17.92
CA VAL A 33 8.44 4.03 -19.21
C VAL A 33 9.66 4.29 -20.10
N ARG A 34 10.19 3.22 -20.69
CA ARG A 34 11.31 3.26 -21.63
C ARG A 34 10.83 2.98 -23.05
N ASN A 35 11.47 3.60 -24.02
CA ASN A 35 11.28 3.29 -25.44
C ASN A 35 11.84 1.88 -25.71
N SER A 36 11.06 1.02 -26.38
CA SER A 36 11.44 -0.38 -26.63
C SER A 36 12.57 -0.57 -27.62
N GLU A 37 12.79 0.39 -28.52
CA GLU A 37 13.84 0.34 -29.54
C GLU A 37 15.17 0.88 -28.99
N THR A 38 15.12 1.99 -28.25
CA THR A 38 16.33 2.67 -27.77
C THR A 38 16.71 2.32 -26.33
N GLY A 39 15.79 1.77 -25.55
CA GLY A 39 15.97 1.53 -24.11
C GLY A 39 15.95 2.80 -23.25
N LEU A 40 15.83 3.98 -23.86
CA LEU A 40 15.87 5.28 -23.16
C LEU A 40 14.53 5.62 -22.50
N PRO A 41 14.54 6.36 -21.39
CA PRO A 41 13.31 6.84 -20.77
C PRO A 41 12.54 7.79 -21.71
N ILE A 42 11.21 7.78 -21.62
CA ILE A 42 10.37 8.68 -22.39
C ILE A 42 10.20 9.99 -21.61
N ALA A 43 10.95 11.03 -21.99
CA ALA A 43 10.81 12.37 -21.43
C ALA A 43 9.42 12.98 -21.71
N LEU A 44 8.90 13.75 -20.76
CA LEU A 44 7.71 14.57 -20.92
C LEU A 44 8.10 15.98 -21.36
N HIS A 45 7.26 16.58 -22.20
CA HIS A 45 7.46 17.97 -22.59
C HIS A 45 7.05 18.95 -21.48
N PHE A 46 6.11 18.56 -20.63
CA PHE A 46 5.70 19.32 -19.46
C PHE A 46 5.21 18.39 -18.34
N PRO A 47 5.62 18.61 -17.08
CA PRO A 47 6.71 19.51 -16.66
C PRO A 47 8.07 19.06 -17.20
N GLU A 48 8.98 20.02 -17.43
CA GLU A 48 10.34 19.75 -17.91
C GLU A 48 11.14 18.93 -16.89
N GLY A 49 12.06 18.08 -17.35
CA GLY A 49 12.87 17.21 -16.48
C GLY A 49 12.06 16.09 -15.81
N CYS A 50 10.90 15.74 -16.36
CA CYS A 50 10.07 14.63 -15.89
C CYS A 50 9.94 13.54 -16.95
N TYR A 51 9.74 12.31 -16.49
CA TYR A 51 9.61 11.13 -17.34
C TYR A 51 8.21 10.55 -17.28
N ARG A 52 7.77 9.95 -18.38
CA ARG A 52 6.50 9.20 -18.41
C ARG A 52 6.60 8.01 -17.47
N ARG A 53 5.58 7.80 -16.66
CA ARG A 53 5.45 6.65 -15.76
C ARG A 53 4.33 5.71 -16.21
N ILE A 54 4.32 4.48 -15.69
CA ILE A 54 3.24 3.50 -15.94
C ILE A 54 1.87 4.09 -15.57
N GLY A 55 1.82 4.91 -14.51
CA GLY A 55 0.58 5.49 -14.03
C GLY A 55 -0.15 4.61 -13.01
N LEU A 56 -1.23 5.14 -12.45
CA LEU A 56 -1.95 4.50 -11.34
C LEU A 56 -2.75 3.30 -11.81
N CYS A 57 -2.94 2.33 -10.91
CA CYS A 57 -3.83 1.19 -11.13
C CYS A 57 -5.28 1.64 -11.39
N ALA A 58 -6.05 0.80 -12.09
CA ALA A 58 -7.48 1.00 -12.29
C ALA A 58 -8.23 1.17 -10.96
N HIS A 59 -9.36 1.88 -10.98
CA HIS A 59 -10.10 2.24 -9.77
C HIS A 59 -10.56 1.00 -8.99
N GLU A 60 -11.00 -0.03 -9.69
CA GLU A 60 -11.49 -1.30 -9.15
C GLU A 60 -10.41 -2.01 -8.31
N ILE A 61 -9.15 -1.91 -8.73
CA ILE A 61 -8.02 -2.44 -7.98
C ILE A 61 -7.75 -1.55 -6.75
N ARG A 62 -7.72 -0.23 -6.93
CA ARG A 62 -7.46 0.74 -5.85
C ARG A 62 -8.57 0.80 -4.80
N ASP A 63 -9.76 0.27 -5.08
CA ASP A 63 -10.84 0.21 -4.11
C ASP A 63 -10.64 -0.87 -3.03
N THR A 64 -9.85 -1.90 -3.35
CA THR A 64 -9.69 -3.09 -2.50
C THR A 64 -8.26 -3.32 -2.05
N GLN A 65 -7.28 -2.78 -2.76
CA GLN A 65 -5.86 -3.00 -2.53
C GLN A 65 -5.31 -2.16 -1.37
N LEU A 66 -4.80 -2.81 -0.33
CA LEU A 66 -4.17 -2.17 0.83
C LEU A 66 -2.71 -1.77 0.58
N GLY A 67 -2.04 -2.45 -0.35
CA GLY A 67 -0.59 -2.38 -0.53
C GLY A 67 -0.03 -1.15 -1.23
N CYS A 68 -0.83 -0.16 -1.65
CA CYS A 68 -0.34 0.97 -2.45
C CYS A 68 -0.75 2.31 -1.85
N SER A 69 0.15 3.29 -1.74
CA SER A 69 -0.12 4.65 -1.22
C SER A 69 -1.40 5.26 -1.82
N HIS A 70 -1.57 5.11 -3.13
CA HIS A 70 -2.69 5.58 -3.94
C HIS A 70 -3.92 4.66 -3.86
N THR A 71 -4.46 4.44 -2.66
CA THR A 71 -5.65 3.60 -2.45
C THR A 71 -6.63 4.25 -1.49
N ILE A 72 -7.92 4.00 -1.69
CA ILE A 72 -8.95 4.35 -0.70
C ILE A 72 -9.17 3.21 0.30
N ALA A 73 -8.69 1.99 -0.01
CA ALA A 73 -8.88 0.81 0.83
C ALA A 73 -8.33 1.00 2.25
N ARG A 74 -7.17 1.67 2.41
CA ARG A 74 -6.60 1.94 3.75
C ARG A 74 -7.41 2.95 4.56
N VAL A 75 -8.04 3.93 3.90
CA VAL A 75 -8.99 4.84 4.57
C VAL A 75 -10.21 4.06 5.05
N ARG A 76 -10.76 3.19 4.21
CA ARG A 76 -11.89 2.33 4.58
C ARG A 76 -11.52 1.34 5.70
N LEU A 77 -10.30 0.81 5.71
CA LEU A 77 -9.80 -0.04 6.79
C LEU A 77 -9.66 0.74 8.10
N LYS A 78 -9.19 1.99 8.05
CA LYS A 78 -9.14 2.89 9.23
C LYS A 78 -10.52 3.14 9.81
N GLU A 79 -11.52 3.40 8.96
CA GLU A 79 -12.91 3.54 9.43
C GLU A 79 -13.45 2.22 10.01
N ALA A 80 -13.10 1.08 9.41
CA ALA A 80 -13.47 -0.22 9.94
C ALA A 80 -12.90 -0.47 11.35
N ILE A 81 -11.64 -0.09 11.59
CA ILE A 81 -11.00 -0.17 12.92
C ILE A 81 -11.74 0.70 13.93
N LYS A 82 -12.09 1.95 13.58
CA LYS A 82 -12.87 2.83 14.47
C LYS A 82 -14.21 2.22 14.88
N VAL A 83 -14.91 1.60 13.91
CA VAL A 83 -16.19 0.91 14.19
C VAL A 83 -15.95 -0.28 15.12
N LEU A 84 -14.91 -1.08 14.89
CA LEU A 84 -14.55 -2.21 15.74
C LEU A 84 -14.26 -1.76 17.18
N ASP A 85 -13.42 -0.73 17.34
CA ASP A 85 -13.06 -0.16 18.65
C ASP A 85 -14.29 0.36 19.39
N GLY A 86 -15.22 1.01 18.68
CA GLY A 86 -16.49 1.48 19.24
C GLY A 86 -17.42 0.34 19.69
N ILE A 87 -17.39 -0.82 19.02
CA ILE A 87 -18.19 -2.00 19.40
C ILE A 87 -17.58 -2.70 20.62
N SER A 88 -16.25 -2.82 20.67
CA SER A 88 -15.53 -3.50 21.75
C SER A 88 -15.40 -2.66 23.02
N GLY A 89 -15.71 -1.37 22.96
CA GLY A 89 -15.45 -0.43 24.06
C GLY A 89 -13.96 -0.16 24.26
N GLY A 90 -13.16 -0.40 23.22
CA GLY A 90 -11.72 -0.16 23.20
C GLY A 90 -11.37 1.33 23.08
N PRO A 91 -10.06 1.66 23.17
CA PRO A 91 -9.58 3.01 22.94
C PRO A 91 -9.92 3.48 21.52
N SER A 92 -10.20 4.77 21.34
CA SER A 92 -10.41 5.34 20.01
C SER A 92 -9.14 5.22 19.16
N ALA A 93 -9.26 4.87 17.89
CA ALA A 93 -8.15 5.03 16.94
C ALA A 93 -7.65 6.49 16.95
N PRO A 94 -6.33 6.77 17.04
CA PRO A 94 -5.21 5.89 16.70
C PRO A 94 -4.62 5.05 17.85
N ASP A 95 -5.15 5.15 19.07
CA ASP A 95 -4.53 4.54 20.25
C ASP A 95 -4.84 3.05 20.40
N SER A 96 -5.71 2.49 19.54
CA SER A 96 -5.93 1.05 19.46
C SER A 96 -4.73 0.35 18.82
N PRO A 97 -4.42 -0.91 19.21
CA PRO A 97 -3.31 -1.67 18.64
C PRO A 97 -3.38 -1.75 17.09
N PHE A 98 -4.58 -1.92 16.54
CA PHE A 98 -4.78 -1.94 15.09
C PHE A 98 -4.61 -0.56 14.45
N GLY A 99 -5.10 0.50 15.10
CA GLY A 99 -4.96 1.87 14.63
C GLY A 99 -3.49 2.29 14.53
N GLY A 100 -2.70 2.03 15.56
CA GLY A 100 -1.27 2.32 15.58
C GLY A 100 -0.49 1.54 14.51
N GLU A 101 -0.76 0.23 14.36
CA GLU A 101 -0.13 -0.60 13.34
C GLU A 101 -0.47 -0.11 11.92
N LEU A 102 -1.72 0.27 11.65
CA LEU A 102 -2.14 0.82 10.37
C LEU A 102 -1.45 2.16 10.04
N VAL A 103 -1.39 3.09 11.01
CA VAL A 103 -0.73 4.40 10.82
C VAL A 103 0.75 4.24 10.48
N ARG A 104 1.45 3.35 11.18
CA ARG A 104 2.85 3.04 10.87
C ARG A 104 2.99 2.51 9.44
N LEU A 105 2.16 1.55 9.05
CA LEU A 105 2.21 0.93 7.72
C LEU A 105 1.86 1.92 6.59
N ASP A 106 0.85 2.76 6.79
CA ASP A 106 0.44 3.80 5.84
C ASP A 106 1.58 4.78 5.56
N ASN A 107 2.22 5.29 6.62
CA ASN A 107 3.37 6.18 6.52
C ASN A 107 4.56 5.50 5.84
N ALA A 108 4.85 4.25 6.19
CA ALA A 108 5.97 3.51 5.62
C ALA A 108 5.79 3.23 4.11
N ILE A 109 4.59 2.82 3.70
CA ILE A 109 4.26 2.58 2.28
C ILE A 109 4.31 3.90 1.50
N HIS A 110 3.76 4.99 2.05
CA HIS A 110 3.82 6.30 1.41
C HIS A 110 5.25 6.83 1.23
N LEU A 111 6.12 6.61 2.22
CA LEU A 111 7.52 7.01 2.11
C LEU A 111 8.28 6.19 1.05
N LEU A 112 8.05 4.87 0.97
CA LEU A 112 8.68 4.03 -0.06
C LEU A 112 8.27 4.45 -1.47
N ASP A 113 7.02 4.87 -1.63
CA ASP A 113 6.47 5.32 -2.90
C ASP A 113 7.27 6.51 -3.46
N HIS A 114 7.45 7.54 -2.63
CA HIS A 114 8.27 8.71 -2.99
C HIS A 114 9.72 8.33 -3.26
N ARG A 115 10.33 7.53 -2.38
CA ARG A 115 11.73 7.11 -2.54
C ARG A 115 11.96 6.32 -3.82
N LYS A 116 11.02 5.45 -4.21
CA LYS A 116 11.11 4.72 -5.48
C LYS A 116 10.96 5.66 -6.66
N GLY A 117 10.01 6.60 -6.60
CA GLY A 117 9.84 7.62 -7.61
C GLY A 117 11.12 8.42 -7.88
N ASP A 118 11.86 8.76 -6.81
CA ASP A 118 13.14 9.47 -6.90
C ASP A 118 14.26 8.57 -7.47
N ALA A 119 14.32 7.30 -7.07
CA ALA A 119 15.31 6.34 -7.58
C ALA A 119 15.09 6.03 -9.07
N GLU A 120 13.84 5.85 -9.49
CA GLU A 120 13.45 5.68 -10.90
C GLU A 120 13.81 6.92 -11.73
N LYS A 121 13.66 8.12 -11.17
CA LYS A 121 14.09 9.36 -11.82
C LYS A 121 15.62 9.42 -11.99
N ARG A 122 16.39 9.12 -10.94
CA ARG A 122 17.87 9.08 -11.02
C ARG A 122 18.36 8.08 -12.06
N LEU A 123 17.71 6.92 -12.15
CA LEU A 123 18.03 5.91 -13.15
C LEU A 123 17.76 6.43 -14.57
N ALA A 124 16.63 7.11 -14.78
CA ALA A 124 16.30 7.71 -16.07
C ALA A 124 17.30 8.81 -16.47
N GLU A 125 17.67 9.70 -15.54
CA GLU A 125 18.69 10.74 -15.77
C GLU A 125 20.05 10.14 -16.15
N SER A 126 20.48 9.08 -15.44
CA SER A 126 21.75 8.40 -15.71
C SER A 126 21.77 7.73 -17.08
N LEU A 127 20.64 7.16 -17.53
CA LEU A 127 20.50 6.57 -18.87
C LEU A 127 20.60 7.62 -19.97
N GLU A 128 19.99 8.80 -19.79
CA GLU A 128 20.08 9.89 -20.76
C GLU A 128 21.47 10.52 -20.81
N GLU A 129 22.14 10.67 -19.66
CA GLU A 129 23.53 11.13 -19.57
C GLU A 129 24.47 10.18 -20.32
N ALA A 130 24.38 8.88 -20.03
CA ALA A 130 25.17 7.85 -20.72
C ALA A 130 24.93 7.83 -22.24
N HIS A 131 23.70 8.09 -22.69
CA HIS A 131 23.40 8.14 -24.11
C HIS A 131 24.00 9.38 -24.81
N ARG A 132 24.03 10.53 -24.14
CA ARG A 132 24.54 11.79 -24.71
C ARG A 132 26.07 11.84 -24.73
N ASP A 133 26.69 11.46 -23.62
CA ASP A 133 28.12 11.68 -23.38
C ASP A 133 28.96 10.41 -23.62
N GLY A 134 28.29 9.29 -23.93
CA GLY A 134 28.87 7.96 -24.02
C GLY A 134 28.87 7.25 -22.65
N GLU A 135 28.80 5.92 -22.67
CA GLU A 135 28.90 5.13 -21.45
C GLU A 135 30.30 5.29 -20.83
N THR A 136 30.33 5.65 -19.54
CA THR A 136 31.54 5.78 -18.75
C THR A 136 31.39 4.89 -17.51
N GLY A 137 32.50 4.57 -16.85
CA GLY A 137 32.45 3.80 -15.60
C GLY A 137 31.60 4.48 -14.51
N ASP A 138 31.58 5.82 -14.48
CA ASP A 138 30.76 6.60 -13.54
C ASP A 138 29.26 6.49 -13.85
N SER A 139 28.87 6.56 -15.14
CA SER A 139 27.46 6.40 -15.51
C SER A 139 26.96 4.97 -15.29
N GLU A 140 27.78 3.96 -15.56
CA GLU A 140 27.47 2.57 -15.23
C GLU A 140 27.28 2.34 -13.72
N GLU A 141 28.13 2.95 -12.89
CA GLU A 141 28.03 2.84 -11.43
C GLU A 141 26.76 3.50 -10.90
N LYS A 142 26.43 4.71 -11.38
CA LYS A 142 25.18 5.43 -11.03
C LYS A 142 23.94 4.62 -11.42
N MET A 143 23.92 4.06 -12.64
CA MET A 143 22.81 3.21 -13.09
C MET A 143 22.66 1.98 -12.20
N ARG A 144 23.75 1.27 -11.90
CA ARG A 144 23.73 0.09 -11.04
C ARG A 144 23.29 0.42 -9.62
N ALA A 145 23.73 1.55 -9.06
CA ALA A 145 23.33 2.02 -7.74
C ALA A 145 21.82 2.32 -7.68
N ALA A 146 21.28 3.04 -8.67
CA ALA A 146 19.85 3.32 -8.73
C ALA A 146 19.01 2.05 -8.92
N GLU A 147 19.47 1.10 -9.75
CA GLU A 147 18.80 -0.20 -9.91
C GLU A 147 18.80 -1.05 -8.62
N ASN A 148 19.92 -1.06 -7.90
CA ASN A 148 20.00 -1.72 -6.59
C ASN A 148 19.01 -1.10 -5.61
N GLU A 149 18.99 0.24 -5.51
CA GLU A 149 18.07 0.94 -4.62
C GLU A 149 16.60 0.65 -4.97
N ILE A 150 16.24 0.65 -6.26
CA ILE A 150 14.89 0.29 -6.70
C ILE A 150 14.54 -1.14 -6.24
N ARG A 151 15.43 -2.11 -6.41
CA ARG A 151 15.19 -3.50 -5.97
C ARG A 151 14.99 -3.59 -4.45
N GLU A 152 15.82 -2.92 -3.67
CA GLU A 152 15.71 -2.88 -2.21
C GLU A 152 14.37 -2.25 -1.77
N LEU A 153 13.95 -1.17 -2.42
CA LEU A 153 12.66 -0.52 -2.16
C LEU A 153 11.48 -1.43 -2.52
N GLU A 154 11.57 -2.18 -3.62
CA GLU A 154 10.54 -3.17 -4.00
C GLU A 154 10.46 -4.34 -3.02
N GLU A 155 11.60 -4.78 -2.47
CA GLU A 155 11.65 -5.82 -1.43
C GLU A 155 11.07 -5.33 -0.11
N LEU A 156 11.43 -4.13 0.34
CA LEU A 156 10.83 -3.49 1.51
C LEU A 156 9.31 -3.31 1.35
N HIS A 157 8.87 -2.91 0.15
CA HIS A 157 7.45 -2.80 -0.18
C HIS A 157 6.74 -4.15 -0.02
N ASN A 158 7.32 -5.23 -0.54
CA ASN A 158 6.76 -6.57 -0.37
C ASN A 158 6.59 -6.93 1.12
N GLY A 159 7.55 -6.57 1.97
CA GLY A 159 7.48 -6.75 3.42
C GLY A 159 6.29 -6.01 4.03
N TYR A 160 6.13 -4.72 3.72
CA TYR A 160 4.99 -3.94 4.25
C TYR A 160 3.63 -4.39 3.70
N VAL A 161 3.58 -4.87 2.45
CA VAL A 161 2.35 -5.46 1.88
C VAL A 161 1.97 -6.74 2.64
N GLU A 162 2.94 -7.57 3.01
CA GLU A 162 2.65 -8.74 3.84
C GLU A 162 2.21 -8.35 5.26
N GLU A 163 2.85 -7.35 5.85
CA GLU A 163 2.45 -6.84 7.18
C GLU A 163 1.02 -6.30 7.18
N ILE A 164 0.62 -5.51 6.17
CA ILE A 164 -0.76 -4.99 6.11
C ILE A 164 -1.78 -6.09 5.81
N GLY A 165 -1.38 -7.12 5.05
CA GLY A 165 -2.18 -8.34 4.88
C GLY A 165 -2.41 -9.06 6.21
N ARG A 166 -1.35 -9.23 7.01
CA ARG A 166 -1.45 -9.81 8.37
C ARG A 166 -2.31 -8.96 9.30
N LEU A 167 -2.20 -7.62 9.23
CA LEU A 167 -3.06 -6.73 10.01
C LEU A 167 -4.54 -6.90 9.66
N ARG A 168 -4.89 -6.97 8.37
CA ARG A 168 -6.25 -7.29 7.92
C ARG A 168 -6.74 -8.60 8.55
N ASP A 169 -5.91 -9.64 8.53
CA ASP A 169 -6.29 -10.96 9.04
C ASP A 169 -6.47 -10.97 10.57
N LYS A 170 -5.63 -10.22 11.31
CA LYS A 170 -5.80 -10.00 12.75
C LYS A 170 -7.14 -9.32 13.06
N ILE A 171 -7.52 -8.31 12.27
CA ILE A 171 -8.80 -7.60 12.43
C ILE A 171 -9.98 -8.54 12.18
N ILE A 172 -9.92 -9.37 11.14
CA ILE A 172 -10.96 -10.39 10.87
C ILE A 172 -11.07 -11.37 12.04
N THR A 173 -9.94 -11.84 12.55
CA THR A 173 -9.89 -12.76 13.70
C THR A 173 -10.56 -12.16 14.94
N GLU A 174 -10.32 -10.87 15.21
CA GLU A 174 -10.94 -10.18 16.33
C GLU A 174 -12.46 -10.00 16.13
N ILE A 175 -12.90 -9.69 14.91
CA ILE A 175 -14.33 -9.64 14.59
C ILE A 175 -14.99 -11.01 14.80
N ASP A 176 -14.33 -12.09 14.37
CA ASP A 176 -14.83 -13.46 14.52
C ASP A 176 -14.93 -13.87 16.00
N ARG A 177 -13.96 -13.45 16.83
CA ARG A 177 -14.01 -13.63 18.30
C ARG A 177 -15.24 -12.95 18.90
N LEU A 178 -15.46 -11.67 18.57
CA LEU A 178 -16.60 -10.89 19.09
C LEU A 178 -17.95 -11.45 18.63
N LEU A 179 -18.04 -11.94 17.39
CA LEU A 179 -19.23 -12.60 16.87
C LEU A 179 -19.56 -13.87 17.66
N ALA A 180 -18.56 -14.68 17.98
CA ALA A 180 -18.74 -15.90 18.77
C ALA A 180 -19.25 -15.59 20.19
N GLU A 181 -18.63 -14.61 20.86
CA GLU A 181 -19.01 -14.19 22.22
C GLU A 181 -20.45 -13.67 22.28
N LEU A 182 -20.84 -12.80 21.35
CA LEU A 182 -22.20 -12.26 21.32
C LEU A 182 -23.26 -13.31 20.97
N THR A 183 -22.89 -14.35 20.21
CA THR A 183 -23.79 -15.46 19.88
C THR A 183 -24.01 -16.35 21.10
N ILE A 184 -22.96 -16.69 21.84
CA ILE A 184 -23.07 -17.49 23.08
C ILE A 184 -23.94 -16.75 24.10
N SER A 185 -23.67 -15.47 24.36
CA SER A 185 -24.47 -14.67 25.29
C SER A 185 -25.95 -14.57 24.89
N SER A 186 -26.28 -14.67 23.60
CA SER A 186 -27.68 -14.65 23.12
C SER A 186 -28.43 -15.97 23.34
N LEU A 187 -27.72 -17.08 23.54
CA LEU A 187 -28.30 -18.39 23.84
C LEU A 187 -28.52 -18.60 25.34
N GLU A 188 -27.79 -17.87 26.17
CA GLU A 188 -27.86 -17.93 27.64
C GLU A 188 -28.85 -16.94 28.27
N SER A 189 -29.46 -16.05 27.47
CA SER A 189 -30.44 -15.03 27.89
C SER A 189 -31.86 -15.34 27.43
#